data_AF-A0A961NKB2-F1
#
_entry.id   AF-A0A961NKB2-F1
#
_cell.length_a   1.000
_cell.length_b   1.000
_cell.length_c   1.000
_cell.angle_alpha   90.00
_cell.angle_beta   90.00
_cell.angle_gamma   90.00
#
_symmetry.space_group_name_H-M   'P 1'
#
loop_
_entity.id
_entity.type
_entity.pdbx_description
1 polymer ?
#
loop_
_entity_poly.entity_id
_entity_poly.type
_entity_poly.pdbx_seq_one_letter_code
_entity_poly.pdbx_strand_id
1 'polypeptide(L)'
;MNANQIEQAVSKIDQANSADPNTVRDADGRSHPAEVLYARRMSAMLAEFEPDATVALRIAAHAQHIRRWEVPRDSYPPGRVGYLQWRTYLY
;
A
#
# COMPACT_ATOMS: atom_id res chain seq x y z
N MET A 1 5.44 9.82 19.12
CA MET A 1 4.11 9.24 18.82
C MET A 1 3.88 8.08 19.77
N ASN A 2 2.69 7.99 20.35
CA ASN A 2 2.30 6.82 21.14
C ASN A 2 1.71 5.72 20.23
N ALA A 3 1.59 4.49 20.73
CA ALA A 3 1.08 3.35 19.94
C ALA A 3 -0.29 3.64 19.30
N ASN A 4 -1.17 4.32 20.03
CA ASN A 4 -2.51 4.71 19.57
C ASN A 4 -2.48 5.60 18.30
N GLN A 5 -1.53 6.54 18.18
CA GLN A 5 -1.41 7.37 16.98
C GLN A 5 -0.98 6.57 15.74
N ILE A 6 -0.15 5.54 15.92
CA ILE A 6 0.30 4.67 14.81
C ILE A 6 -0.85 3.81 14.34
N GLU A 7 -1.57 3.19 15.28
CA GLU A 7 -2.76 2.38 14.99
C GLU A 7 -3.83 3.20 14.26
N GLN A 8 -4.06 4.45 14.67
CA GLN A 8 -4.98 5.35 13.97
C GLN A 8 -4.52 5.68 12.54
N ALA A 9 -3.23 5.91 12.32
CA ALA A 9 -2.69 6.19 10.98
C ALA A 9 -2.87 4.97 10.07
N VAL A 10 -2.47 3.79 10.55
CA VAL A 10 -2.63 2.50 9.86
C VAL A 10 -4.11 2.25 9.54
N SER A 11 -5.00 2.42 10.52
CA SER A 11 -6.44 2.22 10.33
C SER A 11 -7.02 3.13 9.24
N LYS A 12 -6.61 4.39 9.17
CA LYS A 12 -7.06 5.32 8.12
C LYS A 12 -6.53 4.94 6.73
N ILE A 13 -5.29 4.44 6.65
CA ILE A 13 -4.71 3.95 5.40
C ILE A 13 -5.47 2.70 4.93
N ASP A 14 -5.67 1.73 5.82
CA ASP A 14 -6.45 0.50 5.52
C ASP A 14 -7.89 0.85 5.12
N GLN A 15 -8.52 1.84 5.76
CA GLN A 15 -9.85 2.31 5.39
C GLN A 15 -9.87 2.94 3.99
N ALA A 16 -8.86 3.72 3.62
CA ALA A 16 -8.77 4.30 2.28
C ALA A 16 -8.51 3.22 1.21
N ASN A 17 -7.67 2.24 1.52
CA ASN A 17 -7.33 1.15 0.61
C ASN A 17 -8.43 0.09 0.51
N SER A 18 -9.34 -0.01 1.48
CA SER A 18 -10.46 -0.96 1.41
C SER A 18 -11.49 -0.63 0.33
N ALA A 19 -11.45 0.60 -0.21
CA ALA A 19 -12.23 1.01 -1.36
C ALA A 19 -11.64 0.53 -2.71
N ASP A 20 -10.47 -0.11 -2.71
CA ASP A 20 -9.91 -0.75 -3.90
C ASP A 20 -10.86 -1.83 -4.44
N PRO A 21 -11.40 -1.70 -5.66
CA PRO A 21 -12.30 -2.70 -6.24
C PRO A 21 -11.56 -3.98 -6.64
N ASN A 22 -10.23 -3.95 -6.75
CA ASN A 22 -9.43 -5.10 -7.10
C ASN A 22 -9.19 -5.98 -5.88
N THR A 23 -9.34 -7.30 -6.05
CA THR A 23 -9.11 -8.25 -4.97
C THR A 23 -8.03 -9.26 -5.32
N VAL A 24 -7.26 -9.65 -4.32
CA VAL A 24 -6.19 -10.65 -4.41
C VAL A 24 -6.32 -11.61 -3.24
N ARG A 25 -5.77 -12.82 -3.41
CA ARG A 25 -5.77 -13.83 -2.35
C ARG A 25 -4.49 -13.79 -1.52
N ASP A 26 -4.63 -13.99 -0.21
CA ASP A 26 -3.50 -14.26 0.67
C ASP A 26 -3.03 -15.73 0.56
N ALA A 27 -2.04 -16.10 1.36
CA ALA A 27 -1.49 -17.47 1.37
C ALA A 27 -2.52 -18.52 1.83
N ASP A 28 -3.51 -18.12 2.62
CA ASP A 28 -4.60 -18.98 3.11
C ASP A 28 -5.79 -19.00 2.13
N GLY A 29 -5.66 -18.34 0.97
CA GLY A 29 -6.69 -18.27 -0.07
C GLY A 29 -7.83 -17.28 0.22
N ARG A 30 -7.74 -16.47 1.28
CA ARG A 30 -8.76 -15.46 1.62
C ARG A 30 -8.62 -14.24 0.71
N SER A 31 -9.75 -13.69 0.29
CA SER A 31 -9.80 -12.52 -0.59
C SER A 31 -9.66 -11.22 0.20
N HIS A 32 -8.83 -10.30 -0.28
CA HIS A 32 -8.62 -8.97 0.30
C HIS A 32 -8.56 -7.91 -0.81
N PRO A 33 -8.94 -6.64 -0.54
CA PRO A 33 -8.60 -5.52 -1.41
C PRO A 33 -7.09 -5.48 -1.66
N ALA A 34 -6.67 -5.28 -2.91
CA ALA A 34 -5.28 -5.48 -3.32
C ALA A 34 -4.32 -4.56 -2.57
N GLU A 35 -4.64 -3.27 -2.46
CA GLU A 35 -3.78 -2.32 -1.75
C GLU A 35 -3.77 -2.52 -0.22
N VAL A 36 -4.83 -3.07 0.39
CA VAL A 36 -4.82 -3.45 1.83
C VAL A 36 -3.82 -4.59 2.07
N LEU A 37 -3.89 -5.64 1.25
CA LEU A 37 -2.97 -6.77 1.41
C LEU A 37 -1.52 -6.34 1.12
N TYR A 38 -1.31 -5.45 0.15
CA TYR A 38 0.00 -4.89 -0.14
C TYR A 38 0.57 -4.12 1.06
N ALA A 39 -0.20 -3.19 1.64
CA ALA A 39 0.21 -2.40 2.81
C ALA A 39 0.64 -3.29 3.99
N ARG A 40 -0.13 -4.34 4.28
CA ARG A 40 0.19 -5.33 5.34
C ARG A 40 1.49 -6.08 5.06
N ARG A 41 1.72 -6.49 3.81
CA ARG A 41 2.97 -7.16 3.40
C ARG A 41 4.18 -6.25 3.54
N MET A 42 4.06 -4.97 3.20
CA MET A 42 5.16 -4.00 3.37
C MET A 42 5.47 -3.75 4.85
N SER A 43 4.46 -3.67 5.72
CA SER A 43 4.69 -3.58 7.16
C SER A 43 5.35 -4.83 7.73
N ALA A 44 4.92 -6.03 7.32
CA ALA A 44 5.54 -7.28 7.75
C ALA A 44 7.01 -7.36 7.31
N MET A 45 7.28 -7.03 6.04
CA MET A 45 8.64 -7.00 5.51
C MET A 45 9.53 -6.00 6.24
N LEU A 46 9.02 -4.80 6.55
CA LEU A 46 9.77 -3.81 7.33
C LEU A 46 10.07 -4.32 8.74
N ALA A 47 9.12 -4.99 9.40
CA ALA A 47 9.34 -5.54 10.73
C ALA A 47 10.42 -6.64 10.75
N GLU A 48 10.58 -7.39 9.66
CA GLU A 48 11.67 -8.36 9.50
C GLU A 48 13.00 -7.69 9.18
N PHE A 49 13.00 -6.67 8.32
CA PHE A 49 14.22 -6.03 7.84
C PHE A 49 14.83 -5.04 8.85
N GLU A 50 13.99 -4.27 9.54
CA GLU A 50 14.37 -3.23 10.50
C GLU A 50 13.37 -3.21 11.66
N PRO A 51 13.55 -4.09 12.67
CA PRO A 51 12.62 -4.20 13.80
C PRO A 51 12.48 -2.89 14.60
N ASP A 52 13.55 -2.10 14.66
CA ASP A 52 13.61 -0.82 15.38
C ASP A 52 13.28 0.38 14.48
N ALA A 53 12.62 0.12 13.34
CA ALA A 53 12.21 1.16 12.39
C ALA A 53 11.47 2.30 13.08
N THR A 54 11.88 3.52 12.75
CA THR A 54 11.24 4.73 13.26
C THR A 54 9.74 4.72 12.97
N VAL A 55 8.96 5.41 13.80
CA VAL A 55 7.52 5.50 13.60
C VAL A 55 7.16 6.05 12.21
N ALA A 56 7.91 7.05 11.74
CA ALA A 56 7.72 7.62 10.42
C ALA A 56 7.93 6.57 9.31
N LEU A 57 8.96 5.73 9.44
CA LEU A 57 9.24 4.67 8.48
C LEU A 57 8.16 3.59 8.48
N ARG A 58 7.65 3.20 9.65
CA ARG A 58 6.53 2.25 9.76
C ARG A 58 5.28 2.73 9.05
N ILE A 59 4.92 4.00 9.23
CA ILE A 59 3.78 4.64 8.55
C ILE A 59 4.06 4.74 7.04
N ALA A 60 5.25 5.20 6.64
CA ALA A 60 5.61 5.35 5.23
C ALA A 60 5.56 4.02 4.46
N ALA A 61 6.06 2.93 5.05
CA ALA A 61 6.01 1.60 4.45
C ALA A 61 4.56 1.12 4.28
N HIS A 62 3.72 1.33 5.29
CA HIS A 62 2.30 0.98 5.20
C HIS A 62 1.54 1.84 4.19
N ALA A 63 1.94 3.10 4.01
CA ALA A 63 1.29 4.06 3.11
C ALA A 63 1.78 4.03 1.65
N GLN A 64 2.73 3.15 1.30
CA GLN A 64 3.45 3.21 0.02
C GLN A 64 2.54 3.29 -1.22
N HIS A 65 1.40 2.61 -1.22
CA HIS A 65 0.42 2.62 -2.31
C HIS A 65 -0.99 3.07 -1.86
N ILE A 66 -1.07 4.09 -0.98
CA ILE A 66 -2.38 4.60 -0.56
C ILE A 66 -3.20 5.07 -1.78
N ARG A 67 -4.41 4.51 -1.95
CA ARG A 67 -5.35 4.82 -3.05
C ARG A 67 -4.75 4.74 -4.46
N ARG A 68 -3.67 3.98 -4.66
CA ARG A 68 -3.02 3.83 -5.97
C ARG A 68 -3.96 3.27 -7.03
N TRP A 69 -4.91 2.43 -6.61
CA TRP A 69 -5.95 1.84 -7.45
C TRP A 69 -6.82 2.87 -8.20
N GLU A 70 -6.88 4.13 -7.75
CA GLU A 70 -7.57 5.22 -8.44
C GLU A 70 -6.88 5.65 -9.74
N VAL A 71 -5.63 5.20 -9.93
CA VAL A 71 -4.84 5.45 -11.13
C VAL A 71 -4.42 4.11 -11.72
N PRO A 72 -5.34 3.35 -12.34
CA PRO A 72 -5.03 2.05 -12.92
C PRO A 72 -3.89 2.12 -13.94
N ARG A 73 -3.02 1.10 -14.00
CA ARG A 73 -1.93 1.07 -15.00
C ARG A 73 -2.47 1.11 -16.42
N ASP A 74 -3.62 0.50 -16.69
CA ASP A 74 -4.24 0.44 -18.02
C ASP A 74 -4.89 1.77 -18.45
N SER A 75 -4.98 2.77 -17.57
CA SER A 75 -5.36 4.14 -17.94
C SER A 75 -4.28 4.89 -18.75
N TYR A 76 -3.08 4.32 -18.88
CA TYR A 76 -1.96 4.84 -19.68
C TYR A 76 -1.60 3.87 -20.82
N PRO A 77 -1.09 4.36 -21.97
CA PRO A 77 -0.70 3.51 -23.10
C PRO A 77 0.23 2.34 -22.72
N PRO A 78 0.20 1.22 -23.47
CA PRO A 78 1.14 0.13 -23.26
C PRO A 78 2.58 0.56 -23.61
N GLY A 79 3.55 -0.23 -23.15
CA GLY A 79 4.98 0.02 -23.40
C GLY A 79 5.65 0.95 -22.39
N ARG A 80 6.95 1.20 -22.63
CA ARG A 80 7.84 1.89 -21.69
C ARG A 80 7.42 3.34 -21.43
N VAL A 81 7.02 4.08 -22.47
CA VAL A 81 6.65 5.49 -22.35
C VAL A 81 5.43 5.67 -21.44
N GLY A 82 4.34 4.91 -21.69
CA GLY A 82 3.14 4.98 -20.85
C GLY A 82 3.39 4.51 -19.41
N TYR A 83 4.25 3.51 -19.21
CA TYR A 83 4.67 3.10 -17.86
C TYR A 83 5.41 4.20 -17.11
N LEU A 84 6.33 4.91 -17.77
CA LEU A 84 7.07 6.02 -17.15
C LEU A 84 6.14 7.18 -16.81
N GLN A 85 5.21 7.53 -17.70
CA GLN A 85 4.21 8.58 -17.44
C GLN A 85 3.33 8.24 -16.24
N TRP A 86 2.81 7.01 -16.20
CA TRP A 86 2.02 6.51 -15.06
C TRP A 86 2.83 6.57 -13.76
N ARG A 87 4.09 6.15 -13.79
CA ARG A 87 4.96 6.20 -12.61
C ARG A 87 5.24 7.63 -12.14
N THR A 88 5.49 8.56 -13.06
CA THR A 88 5.71 9.96 -12.72
C THR A 88 4.45 10.60 -12.13
N TYR A 89 3.26 10.14 -12.50
CA TYR A 89 2.03 10.62 -11.86
C TYR A 89 1.90 10.14 -10.40
N LEU A 90 2.41 8.95 -10.08
CA LEU A 90 2.26 8.32 -8.76
C LEU A 90 3.26 8.82 -7.69
N TYR A 91 4.32 9.54 -8.06
CA TYR A 91 5.41 9.97 -7.17
C TYR A 91 5.74 11.45 -7.38
#